data_AF-A0A3M0CKZ4-F1
#
_entry.id   AF-A0A3M0CKZ4-F1
#
_cell.length_a   1.000
_cell.length_b   1.000
_cell.length_c   1.000
_cell.angle_alpha   90.00
_cell.angle_beta   90.00
_cell.angle_gamma   90.00
#
_symmetry.space_group_name_H-M   'P 1'
#
loop_
_entity.id
_entity.type
_entity.pdbx_description
1 polymer ?
#
loop_
_entity_poly.entity_id
_entity_poly.type
_entity_poly.pdbx_seq_one_letter_code
_entity_poly.pdbx_strand_id
1 'polypeptide(L)'
;MSDWWTYSLSDFLLFSPSTYFRLFALYNAAIWPAHLLAVALGAGMLAVLARPAARWQVRLVCVLLALVWLWVAWGYLLTRYATINWAASYLAVTFVVQAGLFLVMGMMVRQGGFVHSATGRRRLGLGLVGFALFVYPFIPLMTGRSISQAEVFAIAPDPTVLATLGMVLMEPRTH
;
A
#
# COMPACT_ATOMS: atom_id res chain seq x y z
N MET A 1 -25.97 10.57 -37.93
CA MET A 1 -24.87 11.12 -37.12
C MET A 1 -24.96 10.44 -35.78
N SER A 2 -23.91 9.72 -35.35
CA SER A 2 -23.89 8.96 -34.11
C SER A 2 -24.05 9.89 -32.90
N ASP A 3 -24.88 9.53 -31.94
CA ASP A 3 -25.13 10.32 -30.72
C ASP A 3 -23.97 10.17 -29.73
N TRP A 4 -22.90 10.95 -29.92
CA TRP A 4 -21.72 11.00 -29.05
C TRP A 4 -22.05 11.32 -27.57
N TRP A 5 -23.26 11.83 -27.31
CA TRP A 5 -23.78 12.18 -25.99
C TRP A 5 -24.34 11.00 -25.19
N THR A 6 -24.46 9.82 -25.81
CA THR A 6 -24.92 8.58 -25.14
C THR A 6 -23.80 7.86 -24.39
N TYR A 7 -22.54 8.24 -24.62
CA TYR A 7 -21.39 7.66 -23.92
C TYR A 7 -21.30 8.18 -22.49
N SER A 8 -21.10 7.26 -21.57
CA SER A 8 -20.76 7.48 -20.17
C SER A 8 -19.26 7.22 -19.95
N LEU A 9 -18.67 7.75 -18.86
CA LEU A 9 -17.27 7.47 -18.52
C LEU A 9 -16.99 5.96 -18.35
N SER A 10 -18.00 5.19 -17.94
CA SER A 10 -17.90 3.73 -17.81
C SER A 10 -17.63 3.03 -19.14
N ASP A 11 -18.09 3.59 -20.26
CA ASP A 11 -17.93 2.98 -21.58
C ASP A 11 -16.48 3.04 -22.09
N PHE A 12 -15.63 3.85 -21.44
CA PHE A 12 -14.20 3.95 -21.72
C PHE A 12 -13.34 3.07 -20.80
N LEU A 13 -13.94 2.32 -19.88
CA LEU A 13 -13.21 1.39 -19.02
C LEU A 13 -12.86 0.10 -19.78
N LEU A 14 -11.63 -0.36 -19.62
CA LEU A 14 -11.13 -1.62 -20.22
C LEU A 14 -11.87 -2.87 -19.70
N PHE A 15 -12.52 -2.78 -18.55
CA PHE A 15 -13.18 -3.88 -17.86
C PHE A 15 -14.29 -3.36 -16.94
N SER A 16 -15.23 -4.26 -16.59
CA SER A 16 -16.30 -3.94 -15.65
C SER A 16 -15.81 -3.91 -14.18
N PRO A 17 -16.46 -3.13 -13.29
CA PRO A 17 -16.14 -3.12 -11.86
C PRO A 17 -16.20 -4.50 -11.20
N SER A 18 -17.14 -5.36 -11.62
CA SER A 18 -17.26 -6.72 -11.10
C SER A 18 -16.04 -7.59 -11.44
N THR A 19 -15.47 -7.42 -12.64
CA THR A 19 -14.23 -8.09 -13.05
C THR A 19 -13.08 -7.67 -12.14
N TYR A 20 -12.92 -6.37 -11.91
CA TYR A 20 -11.88 -5.84 -11.03
C TYR A 20 -11.95 -6.41 -9.61
N PHE A 21 -13.12 -6.34 -8.97
CA PHE A 21 -13.24 -6.84 -7.59
C PHE A 21 -13.13 -8.37 -7.50
N ARG A 22 -13.43 -9.09 -8.58
CA ARG A 22 -13.21 -10.54 -8.63
C ARG A 22 -11.73 -10.91 -8.59
N LEU A 23 -10.83 -10.07 -9.13
CA LEU A 23 -9.38 -10.30 -9.02
C LEU A 23 -8.95 -10.33 -7.54
N PHE A 24 -9.44 -9.42 -6.71
CA PHE A 24 -9.13 -9.43 -5.28
C PHE A 24 -9.64 -10.70 -4.59
N ALA A 25 -10.88 -11.13 -4.86
CA ALA A 25 -11.39 -12.37 -4.28
C ALA A 25 -10.52 -13.59 -4.63
N LEU A 26 -10.13 -13.72 -5.89
CA LEU A 26 -9.29 -14.84 -6.34
C LEU A 26 -7.87 -14.75 -5.77
N TYR A 27 -7.30 -13.54 -5.73
CA TYR A 27 -5.95 -13.32 -5.20
C TYR A 27 -5.90 -13.57 -3.70
N ASN A 28 -6.87 -13.04 -2.94
CA ASN A 28 -6.98 -13.25 -1.51
C ASN A 28 -7.14 -14.73 -1.15
N ALA A 29 -7.99 -15.45 -1.88
CA ALA A 29 -8.15 -16.89 -1.66
C ALA A 29 -6.84 -17.66 -1.93
N ALA A 30 -6.08 -17.27 -2.96
CA ALA A 30 -4.84 -17.94 -3.35
C ALA A 30 -3.67 -17.71 -2.37
N ILE A 31 -3.65 -16.60 -1.65
CA ILE A 31 -2.54 -16.25 -0.74
C ILE A 31 -2.87 -16.44 0.73
N TRP A 32 -4.09 -16.85 1.08
CA TRP A 32 -4.44 -17.18 2.46
C TRP A 32 -3.46 -18.23 3.00
N PRO A 33 -2.85 -18.06 4.20
CA PRO A 33 -3.16 -17.10 5.27
C PRO A 33 -2.27 -15.85 5.34
N ALA A 34 -1.63 -15.42 4.23
CA ALA A 34 -0.70 -14.29 4.21
C ALA A 34 -1.28 -12.97 4.73
N HIS A 35 -2.61 -12.80 4.75
CA HIS A 35 -3.29 -11.65 5.37
C HIS A 35 -2.91 -11.46 6.84
N LEU A 36 -2.73 -12.54 7.59
CA LEU A 36 -2.32 -12.47 9.00
C LEU A 36 -0.90 -11.89 9.11
N LEU A 37 0.01 -12.33 8.23
CA LEU A 37 1.36 -11.80 8.15
C LEU A 37 1.36 -10.33 7.73
N ALA A 38 0.51 -9.95 6.78
CA ALA A 38 0.39 -8.57 6.32
C ALA A 38 -0.06 -7.62 7.46
N VAL A 39 -1.07 -8.02 8.23
CA VAL A 39 -1.53 -7.25 9.39
C VAL A 39 -0.45 -7.19 10.47
N ALA A 40 0.19 -8.32 10.79
CA ALA A 40 1.27 -8.37 11.77
C ALA A 40 2.46 -7.49 11.37
N LEU A 41 2.82 -7.49 10.09
CA LEU A 41 3.93 -6.70 9.54
C LEU A 41 3.61 -5.20 9.59
N GLY A 42 2.40 -4.80 9.19
CA GLY A 42 1.96 -3.40 9.31
C GLY A 42 1.92 -2.91 10.77
N ALA A 43 1.34 -3.72 11.67
CA ALA A 43 1.29 -3.40 13.10
C ALA A 43 2.69 -3.35 13.73
N GLY A 44 3.58 -4.27 13.34
CA GLY A 44 4.97 -4.30 13.78
C GLY A 44 5.74 -3.06 13.32
N MET A 45 5.58 -2.63 12.07
CA MET A 45 6.19 -1.39 11.57
C MET A 45 5.67 -0.16 12.31
N LEU A 46 4.37 -0.09 12.58
CA LEU A 46 3.78 1.00 13.38
C LEU A 46 4.32 1.01 14.82
N ALA A 47 4.43 -0.16 15.45
CA ALA A 47 4.98 -0.29 16.81
C ALA A 47 6.46 0.13 16.87
N VAL A 48 7.24 -0.19 15.84
CA VAL A 48 8.63 0.25 15.69
C VAL A 48 8.72 1.77 15.57
N LEU A 49 7.89 2.38 14.71
CA LEU A 49 7.85 3.84 14.50
C LEU A 49 7.24 4.63 15.67
N ALA A 50 6.51 3.96 16.56
CA ALA A 50 5.95 4.61 17.76
C ALA A 50 7.00 4.89 18.85
N ARG A 51 8.16 4.21 18.78
CA ARG A 51 9.27 4.33 19.74
C ARG A 51 10.19 5.51 19.39
N PRO A 52 11.02 5.98 20.34
CA PRO A 52 12.07 6.96 20.05
C PRO A 52 12.96 6.45 18.93
N ALA A 53 13.24 7.33 17.98
CA ALA A 53 13.81 6.93 16.72
C ALA A 53 15.27 6.51 16.82
N ALA A 54 15.57 5.38 16.19
CA ALA A 54 16.91 4.86 16.02
C ALA A 54 17.18 4.51 14.55
N ARG A 55 18.46 4.61 14.15
CA ARG A 55 18.91 4.32 12.78
C ARG A 55 18.47 2.95 12.27
N TRP A 56 18.55 1.93 13.11
CA TRP A 56 18.18 0.57 12.73
C TRP A 56 16.67 0.45 12.45
N GLN A 57 15.83 1.24 13.14
CA GLN A 57 14.37 1.22 12.95
C GLN A 57 14.00 1.79 11.58
N VAL A 58 14.57 2.95 11.22
CA VAL A 58 14.35 3.56 9.90
C VAL A 58 14.80 2.60 8.80
N ARG A 59 16.00 2.01 8.94
CA ARG A 59 16.51 1.01 8.00
C ARG A 59 15.60 -0.20 7.86
N LEU A 60 15.15 -0.76 8.98
CA LEU A 60 14.26 -1.90 9.00
C LEU A 60 12.95 -1.57 8.29
N VAL A 61 12.34 -0.42 8.61
CA VAL A 61 11.08 0.01 7.98
C VAL A 61 11.26 0.23 6.48
N CYS A 62 12.34 0.89 6.04
CA CYS A 62 12.64 1.07 4.62
C CYS A 62 12.80 -0.28 3.88
N VAL A 63 13.53 -1.23 4.45
CA VAL A 63 13.72 -2.56 3.84
C VAL A 63 12.38 -3.32 3.79
N LEU A 64 11.60 -3.31 4.87
CA LEU A 64 10.29 -3.96 4.89
C LEU A 64 9.32 -3.31 3.89
N LEU A 65 9.30 -1.98 3.79
CA LEU A 65 8.51 -1.27 2.77
C LEU A 65 8.95 -1.65 1.36
N ALA A 66 10.25 -1.71 1.09
CA ALA A 66 10.75 -2.13 -0.23
C ALA A 66 10.27 -3.54 -0.59
N LEU A 67 10.37 -4.50 0.35
CA LEU A 67 9.90 -5.87 0.14
C LEU A 67 8.39 -5.92 -0.10
N VAL A 68 7.61 -5.17 0.68
CA VAL A 68 6.15 -5.09 0.53
C VAL A 68 5.77 -4.49 -0.84
N TRP A 69 6.43 -3.41 -1.26
CA TRP A 69 6.18 -2.77 -2.55
C TRP A 69 6.52 -3.70 -3.72
N LEU A 70 7.64 -4.42 -3.64
CA LEU A 70 8.02 -5.44 -4.64
C LEU A 70 7.01 -6.60 -4.66
N TRP A 71 6.57 -7.07 -3.49
CA TRP A 71 5.56 -8.11 -3.39
C TRP A 71 4.24 -7.70 -4.05
N VAL A 72 3.77 -6.47 -3.82
CA VAL A 72 2.53 -5.98 -4.44
C VAL A 72 2.71 -5.80 -5.95
N ALA A 73 3.86 -5.28 -6.41
CA ALA A 73 4.17 -5.14 -7.82
C ALA A 73 4.12 -6.48 -8.56
N TRP A 74 4.76 -7.50 -8.00
CA TRP A 74 4.78 -8.84 -8.57
C TRP A 74 3.43 -9.56 -8.42
N GLY A 75 2.97 -9.70 -7.18
CA GLY A 75 1.85 -10.58 -6.82
C GLY A 75 0.49 -10.07 -7.28
N TYR A 76 0.25 -8.76 -7.23
CA TYR A 76 -1.01 -8.18 -7.69
C TYR A 76 -0.87 -7.48 -9.04
N LEU A 77 0.02 -6.49 -9.18
CA LEU A 77 0.03 -5.64 -10.38
C LEU A 77 0.39 -6.41 -11.65
N LEU A 78 1.47 -7.20 -11.63
CA LEU A 78 1.91 -7.98 -12.79
C LEU A 78 1.12 -9.29 -12.97
N THR A 79 0.94 -10.06 -11.89
CA THR A 79 0.34 -11.41 -12.00
C THR A 79 -1.19 -11.37 -12.17
N ARG A 80 -1.87 -10.36 -11.62
CA ARG A 80 -3.34 -10.28 -11.62
C ARG A 80 -3.84 -9.09 -12.44
N TYR A 81 -3.40 -7.88 -12.12
CA TYR A 81 -4.03 -6.69 -12.70
C TYR A 81 -3.65 -6.46 -14.17
N ALA A 82 -2.40 -6.80 -14.55
CA ALA A 82 -1.94 -6.71 -15.94
C ALA A 82 -2.71 -7.61 -16.92
N THR A 83 -3.39 -8.66 -16.43
CA THR A 83 -4.20 -9.53 -17.31
C THR A 83 -5.45 -8.85 -17.84
N ILE A 84 -5.94 -7.81 -17.16
CA ILE A 84 -7.14 -7.04 -17.58
C ILE A 84 -6.83 -5.58 -17.89
N ASN A 85 -5.68 -5.07 -17.44
CA ASN A 85 -5.27 -3.68 -17.62
C ASN A 85 -3.79 -3.59 -17.94
N TRP A 86 -3.45 -3.36 -19.21
CA TRP A 86 -2.07 -3.19 -19.64
C TRP A 86 -1.33 -2.06 -18.90
N ALA A 87 -2.04 -1.03 -18.43
CA ALA A 87 -1.48 0.08 -17.65
C ALA A 87 -0.91 -0.38 -16.30
N ALA A 88 -1.35 -1.53 -15.77
CA ALA A 88 -0.82 -2.11 -14.53
C ALA A 88 0.67 -2.43 -14.60
N SER A 89 1.20 -2.71 -15.80
CA SER A 89 2.64 -2.93 -16.01
C SER A 89 3.45 -1.68 -15.68
N TYR A 90 2.97 -0.50 -16.08
CA TYR A 90 3.61 0.77 -15.75
C TYR A 90 3.50 1.07 -14.25
N LEU A 91 2.36 0.77 -13.63
CA LEU A 91 2.21 0.88 -12.17
C LEU A 91 3.20 -0.02 -11.45
N ALA A 92 3.43 -1.24 -11.92
CA ALA A 92 4.42 -2.15 -11.34
C ALA A 92 5.84 -1.57 -11.40
N VAL A 93 6.22 -0.94 -12.52
CA VAL A 93 7.51 -0.24 -12.62
C VAL A 93 7.62 0.87 -11.57
N THR A 94 6.59 1.70 -11.41
CA THR A 94 6.56 2.73 -10.36
C THR A 94 6.75 2.13 -8.97
N PHE A 95 6.13 0.98 -8.70
CA PHE A 95 6.31 0.30 -7.42
C PHE A 95 7.73 -0.22 -7.20
N VAL A 96 8.37 -0.75 -8.24
CA VAL A 96 9.78 -1.19 -8.20
C VAL A 96 10.71 0.00 -7.98
N VAL A 97 10.48 1.12 -8.66
CA VAL A 97 11.26 2.36 -8.47
C VAL A 97 11.13 2.85 -7.03
N GLN A 98 9.91 2.89 -6.49
CA GLN A 98 9.68 3.30 -5.10
C GLN A 98 10.36 2.36 -4.10
N ALA A 99 10.34 1.03 -4.35
CA ALA A 99 11.08 0.10 -3.52
C ALA A 99 12.59 0.40 -3.52
N GLY A 100 13.16 0.71 -4.69
CA GLY A 100 14.55 1.17 -4.82
C GLY A 100 14.82 2.45 -4.03
N LEU A 101 13.90 3.42 -4.09
CA LEU A 101 14.02 4.67 -3.30
C LEU A 101 14.03 4.41 -1.79
N PHE A 102 13.23 3.46 -1.30
CA PHE A 102 13.29 3.08 0.12
C PHE A 102 14.63 2.46 0.50
N LEU A 103 15.20 1.60 -0.35
CA LEU A 103 16.53 1.03 -0.08
C LEU A 103 17.60 2.12 -0.05
N VAL A 104 17.58 3.06 -1.00
CA VAL A 104 18.48 4.22 -1.03
C VAL A 104 18.32 5.06 0.23
N MET A 105 17.09 5.39 0.61
CA MET A 105 16.78 6.14 1.83
C MET A 105 17.35 5.44 3.07
N GLY A 106 17.11 4.13 3.24
CA GLY A 106 17.64 3.36 4.36
C GLY A 106 19.18 3.32 4.42
N MET A 107 19.84 3.27 3.27
CA MET A 107 21.31 3.35 3.18
C MET A 107 21.84 4.72 3.61
N MET A 108 21.17 5.80 3.19
CA MET A 108 21.57 7.19 3.43
C MET A 108 21.33 7.68 4.86
N VAL A 109 20.61 6.93 5.71
CA VAL A 109 20.41 7.28 7.13
C VAL A 109 21.76 7.40 7.85
N ARG A 110 22.13 8.64 8.19
CA ARG A 110 23.33 9.01 8.96
C ARG A 110 23.10 8.91 10.47
N GLN A 111 24.21 8.84 11.22
CA GLN A 111 24.17 9.00 12.68
C GLN A 111 23.95 10.47 12.99
N GLY A 112 22.90 10.79 13.74
CA GLY A 112 22.54 12.17 14.11
C GLY A 112 21.31 12.17 15.01
N GLY A 113 21.13 13.24 15.79
CA GLY A 113 19.98 13.38 16.67
C GLY A 113 18.69 13.40 15.85
N PHE A 114 17.92 12.30 15.93
CA PHE A 114 16.59 12.25 15.33
C PHE A 114 15.69 13.25 16.05
N VAL A 115 15.20 14.25 15.31
CA VAL A 115 14.17 15.14 15.83
C VAL A 115 12.83 14.49 15.58
N HIS A 116 12.02 14.38 16.63
CA HIS A 116 10.66 13.89 16.49
C HIS A 116 9.90 14.76 15.48
N SER A 117 9.18 14.11 14.56
CA SER A 117 8.28 14.80 13.63
C SER A 117 7.27 15.64 14.44
N ALA A 118 6.89 16.80 13.90
CA ALA A 118 5.91 17.69 14.53
C ALA A 118 4.66 16.88 14.95
N THR A 119 4.16 17.10 16.16
CA THR A 119 3.08 16.30 16.78
C THR A 119 1.88 16.09 15.86
N GLY A 120 1.52 17.09 15.04
CA GLY A 120 0.44 17.00 14.05
C GLY A 120 0.71 15.99 12.93
N ARG A 121 1.93 15.97 12.35
CA ARG A 121 2.32 15.02 11.30
C ARG A 121 2.33 13.59 11.82
N ARG A 122 2.86 13.37 13.02
CA ARG A 122 2.86 12.05 13.66
C ARG A 122 1.44 11.53 13.90
N ARG A 123 0.52 12.39 14.38
CA ARG A 123 -0.90 12.02 14.55
C ARG A 123 -1.57 11.70 13.22
N LEU A 124 -1.34 12.51 12.19
CA LEU A 124 -1.88 12.26 10.85
C LEU A 124 -1.35 10.93 10.28
N GLY A 125 -0.05 10.70 10.38
CA GLY A 125 0.56 9.45 9.91
C GLY A 125 0.02 8.22 10.64
N LEU A 126 -0.12 8.28 11.97
CA LEU A 126 -0.79 7.23 12.75
C LEU A 126 -2.24 7.00 12.29
N GLY A 127 -2.98 8.08 12.01
CA GLY A 127 -4.33 8.01 11.48
C GLY A 127 -4.40 7.31 10.12
N LEU A 128 -3.48 7.63 9.20
CA LEU A 128 -3.42 7.03 7.86
C LEU A 128 -3.06 5.55 7.91
N VAL A 129 -2.04 5.18 8.70
CA VAL A 129 -1.67 3.76 8.88
C VAL A 129 -2.80 3.00 9.57
N GLY A 130 -3.37 3.55 10.65
CA GLY A 130 -4.50 2.94 11.35
C GLY A 130 -5.70 2.73 10.43
N PHE A 131 -6.04 3.72 9.61
CA PHE A 131 -7.10 3.59 8.61
C PHE A 131 -6.78 2.51 7.58
N ALA A 132 -5.57 2.51 7.01
CA ALA A 132 -5.15 1.54 6.00
C ALA A 132 -5.17 0.09 6.52
N LEU A 133 -4.85 -0.13 7.79
CA LEU A 133 -4.81 -1.47 8.40
C LEU A 133 -6.17 -1.95 8.90
N PHE A 134 -6.94 -1.07 9.54
CA PHE A 134 -8.11 -1.47 10.32
C PHE A 134 -9.45 -1.05 9.72
N VAL A 135 -9.47 -0.10 8.79
CA VAL A 135 -10.71 0.40 8.17
C VAL A 135 -10.78 -0.01 6.70
N TYR A 136 -9.68 0.18 5.95
CA TYR A 136 -9.62 -0.10 4.51
C TYR A 136 -10.08 -1.51 4.13
N PRO A 137 -9.67 -2.59 4.83
CA PRO A 137 -10.10 -3.96 4.49
C PRO A 137 -11.61 -4.19 4.56
N PHE A 138 -12.34 -3.34 5.30
CA PHE A 138 -13.78 -3.46 5.52
C PHE A 138 -14.61 -2.56 4.59
N ILE A 139 -13.97 -1.69 3.77
CA ILE A 139 -14.65 -0.87 2.76
C ILE A 139 -15.53 -1.73 1.82
N PRO A 140 -15.11 -2.94 1.38
CA PRO A 140 -15.99 -3.80 0.61
C PRO A 140 -17.33 -4.08 1.30
N LEU A 141 -17.34 -4.41 2.60
CA LEU A 141 -18.59 -4.66 3.33
C LEU A 141 -19.48 -3.41 3.39
N MET A 142 -18.88 -2.24 3.62
CA MET A 142 -19.61 -0.95 3.65
C MET A 142 -20.22 -0.57 2.30
N THR A 143 -19.71 -1.15 1.21
CA THR A 143 -20.17 -0.92 -0.16
C THR A 143 -21.02 -2.08 -0.71
N GLY A 144 -21.46 -3.00 0.16
CA GLY A 144 -22.27 -4.17 -0.23
C GLY A 144 -21.49 -5.28 -0.95
N ARG A 145 -20.15 -5.20 -0.97
CA ARG A 145 -19.25 -6.21 -1.53
C ARG A 145 -18.88 -7.28 -0.48
N SER A 146 -18.45 -8.45 -0.95
CA SER A 146 -18.02 -9.55 -0.08
C SER A 146 -16.68 -9.25 0.60
N ILE A 147 -16.50 -9.73 1.84
CA ILE A 147 -15.20 -9.64 2.55
C ILE A 147 -14.07 -10.38 1.83
N SER A 148 -14.39 -11.35 0.96
CA SER A 148 -13.39 -12.00 0.11
C SER A 148 -12.67 -11.00 -0.82
N GLN A 149 -13.31 -9.88 -1.14
CA GLN A 149 -12.77 -8.80 -1.98
C GLN A 149 -12.04 -7.75 -1.14
N ALA A 150 -11.64 -8.07 0.09
CA ALA A 150 -10.89 -7.18 0.97
C ALA A 150 -9.59 -6.69 0.34
N GLU A 151 -9.38 -5.38 0.42
CA GLU A 151 -8.15 -4.74 -0.01
C GLU A 151 -7.29 -4.52 1.24
N VAL A 152 -6.27 -5.36 1.41
CA VAL A 152 -5.47 -5.41 2.63
C VAL A 152 -4.08 -4.81 2.39
N PHE A 153 -3.56 -4.11 3.40
CA PHE A 153 -2.16 -3.65 3.41
C PHE A 153 -1.19 -4.78 3.02
N ALA A 154 -0.12 -4.43 2.32
CA ALA A 154 0.89 -5.36 1.79
C ALA A 154 0.39 -6.44 0.83
N ILE A 155 -0.87 -6.36 0.39
CA ILE A 155 -1.47 -7.29 -0.57
C ILE A 155 -2.06 -6.49 -1.73
N ALA A 156 -2.89 -5.50 -1.41
CA ALA A 156 -3.48 -4.57 -2.37
C ALA A 156 -2.62 -3.28 -2.47
N PRO A 157 -2.55 -2.66 -3.66
CA PRO A 157 -1.74 -1.46 -3.89
C PRO A 157 -2.21 -0.26 -3.05
N ASP A 158 -3.49 0.05 -3.05
CA ASP A 158 -4.05 1.26 -2.45
C ASP A 158 -3.81 1.38 -0.93
N PRO A 159 -4.17 0.38 -0.09
CA PRO A 159 -3.87 0.44 1.34
C PRO A 159 -2.36 0.40 1.62
N THR A 160 -1.56 -0.20 0.72
CA THR A 160 -0.09 -0.21 0.84
C THR A 160 0.48 1.19 0.65
N VAL A 161 0.04 1.91 -0.38
CA VAL A 161 0.45 3.30 -0.62
C VAL A 161 0.00 4.20 0.54
N LEU A 162 -1.23 4.03 1.01
CA LEU A 162 -1.77 4.84 2.11
C LEU A 162 -1.01 4.64 3.43
N ALA A 163 -0.75 3.38 3.81
CA ALA A 163 0.05 3.05 4.97
C ALA A 163 1.49 3.57 4.83
N THR A 164 2.09 3.41 3.63
CA THR A 164 3.44 3.91 3.33
C THR A 164 3.53 5.42 3.53
N LEU A 165 2.55 6.18 3.01
CA LEU A 165 2.48 7.63 3.21
C LEU A 165 2.39 7.99 4.70
N GLY A 166 1.57 7.27 5.45
CA GLY A 166 1.46 7.47 6.89
C GLY A 166 2.77 7.18 7.63
N MET A 167 3.49 6.12 7.26
CA MET A 167 4.80 5.77 7.84
C MET A 167 5.87 6.82 7.54
N VAL A 168 5.93 7.32 6.30
CA VAL A 168 6.87 8.38 5.90
C VAL A 168 6.58 9.71 6.63
N LEU A 169 5.30 10.05 6.85
CA LEU A 169 4.93 11.26 7.62
C LEU A 169 5.36 11.20 9.09
N MET A 170 5.45 9.98 9.64
CA MET A 170 5.92 9.73 11.00
C MET A 170 7.45 9.71 11.10
N GLU A 171 8.17 9.63 9.99
CA GLU A 171 9.62 9.52 9.99
C GLU A 171 10.25 10.76 10.65
N PRO A 172 11.19 10.57 11.59
CA PRO A 172 11.87 11.67 12.24
C PRO A 172 12.80 12.36 11.26
N ARG A 173 12.97 13.67 11.43
CA ARG A 173 13.87 14.44 10.58
C ARG A 173 15.30 14.31 11.11
N THR A 174 16.23 14.11 10.19
CA THR A 174 17.66 14.28 10.45
C THR A 174 17.99 15.77 10.40
N HIS A 175 18.80 16.24 11.36
CA HIS A 175 19.43 17.56 11.32
C HIS A 175 20.59 17.57 10.33
#